data_AF-A0A6N7D1I6-F1
#
_entry.id   AF-A0A6N7D1I6-F1
#
_cell.length_a   1.000
_cell.length_b   1.000
_cell.length_c   1.000
_cell.angle_alpha   90.00
_cell.angle_beta   90.00
_cell.angle_gamma   90.00
#
_symmetry.space_group_name_H-M   'P 1'
#
loop_
_entity.id
_entity.type
_entity.pdbx_description
1 polymer ?
#
loop_
_entity_poly.entity_id
_entity_poly.type
_entity_poly.pdbx_seq_one_letter_code
_entity_poly.pdbx_strand_id
1 'polypeptide(L)'
;MHSRNRGQLQSDIGAIADSVKDCLRCGKCKPVCATHVPRANLLYSPRNKILATSLLVEAFLYEEQTRRGVSLQHWQEFEDVADHCTVCHKCASPCPVKIDFGDVTMNMRNLLRKMGQKSFRPGNAAAMFMLNATNPETIKLARGAMVGVGMKAQRVAADLLRGFAKRQTAHPPATVGTPSVAE
;
A
#
# COMPACT_ATOMS: atom_id res chain seq x y z
N MET A 1 -22.68 18.20 0.72
CA MET A 1 -21.47 17.42 0.37
C MET A 1 -21.01 16.48 1.49
N HIS A 2 -20.94 16.94 2.74
CA HIS A 2 -20.46 16.13 3.87
C HIS A 2 -21.30 14.86 4.19
N SER A 3 -22.63 14.92 4.04
CA SER A 3 -23.51 13.75 4.26
C SER A 3 -23.43 12.68 3.16
N ARG A 4 -23.17 13.08 1.91
CA ARG A 4 -23.07 12.18 0.76
C ARG A 4 -21.78 11.36 0.79
N ASN A 5 -20.67 11.95 1.24
CA ASN A 5 -19.41 11.24 1.47
C ASN A 5 -19.51 10.25 2.63
N ARG A 6 -20.31 10.55 3.66
CA ARG A 6 -20.49 9.67 4.82
C ARG A 6 -21.19 8.35 4.47
N GLY A 7 -22.26 8.41 3.65
CA GLY A 7 -22.94 7.20 3.18
C GLY A 7 -22.04 6.32 2.31
N GLN A 8 -21.26 6.94 1.43
CA GLN A 8 -20.30 6.23 0.58
C GLN A 8 -19.14 5.62 1.37
N LEU A 9 -18.65 6.30 2.41
CA LEU A 9 -17.62 5.78 3.31
C LEU A 9 -18.10 4.52 4.03
N GLN A 10 -19.30 4.57 4.62
CA GLN A 10 -19.89 3.43 5.33
C GLN A 10 -20.10 2.23 4.40
N SER A 11 -20.59 2.44 3.18
CA SER A 11 -20.77 1.34 2.22
C SER A 11 -19.44 0.73 1.77
N ASP A 12 -18.45 1.57 1.45
CA ASP A 12 -17.15 1.10 0.95
C ASP A 12 -16.34 0.41 2.07
N ILE A 13 -16.39 0.94 3.30
CA ILE A 13 -15.80 0.29 4.48
C ILE A 13 -16.48 -1.04 4.77
N GLY A 14 -17.82 -1.10 4.73
CA GLY A 14 -18.57 -2.34 4.94
C GLY A 14 -18.16 -3.43 3.96
N ALA A 15 -18.04 -3.09 2.66
CA ALA A 15 -17.56 -4.03 1.65
C ALA A 15 -16.14 -4.53 1.91
N ILE A 16 -15.24 -3.66 2.40
CA ILE A 16 -13.90 -4.05 2.81
C ILE A 16 -13.97 -4.97 4.04
N ALA A 17 -14.78 -4.66 5.05
CA ALA A 17 -14.98 -5.48 6.24
C ALA A 17 -15.44 -6.90 5.89
N ASP A 18 -16.46 -7.00 5.03
CA ASP A 18 -17.04 -8.27 4.59
C ASP A 18 -16.03 -9.13 3.83
N SER A 19 -15.10 -8.50 3.10
CA SER A 19 -14.05 -9.21 2.36
C SER A 19 -12.94 -9.80 3.23
N VAL A 20 -12.86 -9.43 4.52
CA VAL A 20 -11.78 -9.86 5.43
C VAL A 20 -12.24 -10.57 6.71
N LYS A 21 -13.52 -10.43 7.08
CA LYS A 21 -14.08 -10.90 8.37
C LYS A 21 -13.87 -12.40 8.66
N ASP A 22 -13.81 -13.24 7.63
CA ASP A 22 -13.72 -14.70 7.79
C ASP A 22 -12.28 -15.19 8.02
N CYS A 23 -11.31 -14.29 8.22
CA CYS A 23 -9.91 -14.64 8.37
C CYS A 23 -9.63 -15.49 9.63
N LEU A 24 -9.33 -16.78 9.42
CA LEU A 24 -8.96 -17.73 10.48
C LEU A 24 -7.58 -17.49 11.10
N ARG A 25 -6.84 -16.46 10.68
CA ARG A 25 -5.48 -16.13 11.15
C ARG A 25 -4.44 -17.26 10.98
N CYS A 26 -4.71 -18.27 10.15
CA CYS A 26 -3.87 -19.47 9.98
C CYS A 26 -2.49 -19.21 9.35
N GLY A 27 -2.32 -18.12 8.59
CA GLY A 27 -1.04 -17.75 8.00
C GLY A 27 -0.61 -18.50 6.73
N LYS A 28 -1.46 -19.36 6.15
CA LYS A 28 -1.17 -20.07 4.88
C LYS A 28 -0.86 -19.13 3.70
N CYS A 29 -1.39 -17.91 3.72
CA CYS A 29 -1.10 -16.89 2.72
C CYS A 29 0.31 -16.29 2.82
N LYS A 30 1.02 -16.41 3.95
CA LYS A 30 2.31 -15.74 4.16
C LYS A 30 3.40 -16.15 3.17
N PRO A 31 3.70 -17.45 2.97
CA PRO A 31 4.88 -17.86 2.20
C PRO A 31 4.82 -17.51 0.71
N VAL A 32 3.61 -17.27 0.18
CA VAL A 32 3.37 -17.02 -1.25
C VAL A 32 3.34 -15.54 -1.63
N CYS A 33 3.35 -14.63 -0.64
CA CYS A 33 3.21 -13.20 -0.88
C CYS A 33 4.52 -12.56 -1.31
N ALA A 34 4.53 -11.92 -2.48
CA ALA A 34 5.72 -11.31 -3.08
C ALA A 34 6.28 -10.12 -2.28
N THR A 35 5.47 -9.49 -1.43
CA THR A 35 5.92 -8.37 -0.59
C THR A 35 6.30 -8.81 0.81
N HIS A 36 6.13 -10.08 1.17
CA HIS A 36 6.43 -10.56 2.50
C HIS A 36 7.84 -11.12 2.57
N VAL A 37 8.68 -10.42 3.33
CA VAL A 37 10.05 -10.80 3.69
C VAL A 37 10.07 -11.00 5.21
N PRO A 38 10.06 -12.25 5.71
CA PRO A 38 9.87 -12.55 7.13
C PRO A 38 10.78 -11.78 8.10
N ARG A 39 12.03 -11.52 7.70
CA ARG A 39 13.00 -10.79 8.55
C ARG A 39 12.87 -9.27 8.50
N ALA A 40 12.37 -8.70 7.40
CA ALA A 40 12.41 -7.26 7.16
C ALA A 40 11.06 -6.57 7.37
N ASN A 41 9.94 -7.27 7.12
CA ASN A 41 8.61 -6.66 7.12
C ASN A 41 7.51 -7.63 7.60
N LEU A 42 7.74 -8.27 8.74
CA LEU A 42 6.79 -9.21 9.34
C LEU A 42 5.36 -8.65 9.44
N LEU A 43 5.23 -7.34 9.68
CA LEU A 43 3.96 -6.61 9.77
C LEU A 43 3.19 -6.57 8.44
N TYR A 44 3.86 -6.58 7.29
CA TYR A 44 3.23 -6.59 5.95
C TYR A 44 3.01 -7.97 5.35
N SER A 45 3.04 -9.03 6.17
CA SER A 45 2.56 -10.34 5.73
C SER A 45 1.06 -10.25 5.35
N PRO A 46 0.57 -10.98 4.34
CA PRO A 46 -0.84 -10.87 3.91
C PRO A 46 -1.83 -11.17 5.03
N ARG A 47 -1.50 -12.10 5.95
CA ARG A 47 -2.30 -12.32 7.16
C ARG A 47 -2.35 -11.06 8.03
N ASN A 48 -1.20 -10.45 8.31
CA ASN A 48 -1.14 -9.30 9.19
C ASN A 48 -1.77 -8.06 8.54
N LYS A 49 -1.69 -7.91 7.21
CA LYS A 49 -2.43 -6.88 6.49
C LYS A 49 -3.93 -7.04 6.63
N ILE A 50 -4.45 -8.27 6.47
CA ILE A 50 -5.87 -8.58 6.72
C ILE A 50 -6.28 -8.16 8.14
N LEU A 51 -5.47 -8.52 9.15
CA LEU A 51 -5.75 -8.15 10.54
C LEU A 51 -5.70 -6.64 10.78
N ALA A 52 -4.70 -5.96 10.21
CA ALA A 52 -4.58 -4.51 10.30
C ALA A 52 -5.79 -3.84 9.64
N THR A 53 -6.22 -4.30 8.47
CA THR A 53 -7.43 -3.81 7.81
C THR A 53 -8.67 -3.98 8.69
N SER A 54 -8.87 -5.12 9.34
CA SER A 54 -9.99 -5.31 10.27
C SER A 54 -9.96 -4.32 11.44
N LEU A 55 -8.81 -4.14 12.08
CA LEU A 55 -8.65 -3.21 13.20
C LEU A 55 -8.86 -1.75 12.77
N LEU A 56 -8.35 -1.36 11.60
CA LEU A 56 -8.53 -0.02 11.06
C LEU A 56 -9.99 0.24 10.68
N VAL A 57 -10.67 -0.76 10.11
CA VAL A 57 -12.11 -0.69 9.83
C VAL A 57 -12.91 -0.48 11.12
N GLU A 58 -12.60 -1.24 12.18
CA GLU A 58 -13.24 -1.07 13.50
C GLU A 58 -13.01 0.34 14.05
N ALA A 59 -11.77 0.86 13.95
CA ALA A 59 -11.45 2.22 14.36
C ALA A 59 -12.23 3.27 13.55
N PHE A 60 -12.34 3.11 12.23
CA PHE A 60 -13.09 4.03 11.37
C PHE A 60 -14.58 4.03 11.72
N LEU A 61 -15.16 2.85 11.93
CA LEU A 61 -16.57 2.71 12.33
C LEU A 61 -16.84 3.37 13.67
N TYR A 62 -15.94 3.22 14.64
CA TYR A 62 -16.05 3.89 15.93
C TYR A 62 -15.93 5.42 15.80
N GLU A 63 -14.90 5.92 15.11
CA GLU A 63 -14.66 7.36 14.97
C GLU A 63 -15.78 8.07 14.19
N GLU A 64 -16.32 7.44 13.15
CA GLU A 64 -17.41 8.04 12.37
C GLU A 64 -18.70 8.19 13.20
N GLN A 65 -18.94 7.30 14.16
CA GLN A 65 -20.05 7.44 15.12
C GLN A 65 -19.90 8.67 16.02
N THR A 66 -18.66 9.08 16.34
CA THR A 66 -18.40 10.23 17.25
C THR A 66 -18.64 11.61 16.62
N ARG A 67 -19.06 11.68 15.35
CA ARG A 67 -19.29 12.91 14.57
C ARG A 67 -18.08 13.83 14.39
N ARG A 68 -16.88 13.42 14.79
CA ARG A 68 -15.62 14.17 14.60
C ARG A 68 -14.88 13.80 13.30
N GLY A 69 -15.32 12.75 12.62
CA GLY A 69 -14.64 12.19 11.45
C GLY A 69 -13.46 11.31 11.83
N VAL A 70 -12.93 10.59 10.85
CA VAL A 70 -11.82 9.64 11.02
C VAL A 70 -10.49 10.39 11.15
N SER A 71 -9.64 9.95 12.08
CA SER A 71 -8.31 10.50 12.34
C SER A 71 -7.42 10.44 11.09
N LEU A 72 -6.63 11.50 10.87
CA LEU A 72 -5.61 11.53 9.80
C LEU A 72 -4.57 10.42 9.97
N GLN A 73 -4.23 10.06 11.20
CA GLN A 73 -3.29 8.98 11.48
C GLN A 73 -3.87 7.63 11.02
N HIS A 74 -5.16 7.38 11.30
CA HIS A 74 -5.84 6.18 10.85
C HIS A 74 -5.94 6.10 9.31
N TRP A 75 -6.13 7.24 8.64
CA TRP A 75 -6.04 7.30 7.17
C TRP A 75 -4.64 6.96 6.65
N GLN A 76 -3.59 7.46 7.29
CA GLN A 76 -2.20 7.17 6.90
C GLN A 76 -1.86 5.69 7.08
N GLU A 77 -2.24 5.08 8.19
CA GLU A 77 -2.05 3.63 8.42
C GLU A 77 -2.83 2.79 7.42
N PHE A 78 -4.05 3.22 7.07
CA PHE A 78 -4.85 2.54 6.06
C PHE A 78 -4.25 2.65 4.65
N GLU A 79 -3.72 3.82 4.29
CA GLU A 79 -2.95 4.00 3.05
C GLU A 79 -1.70 3.14 3.04
N ASP A 80 -0.97 3.08 4.15
CA ASP A 80 0.27 2.33 4.26
C ASP A 80 0.06 0.83 4.05
N VAL A 81 -0.96 0.24 4.68
CA VAL A 81 -1.33 -1.17 4.47
C VAL A 81 -1.71 -1.43 3.01
N ALA A 82 -2.47 -0.53 2.39
CA ALA A 82 -2.89 -0.65 1.00
C ALA A 82 -1.72 -0.51 0.01
N ASP A 83 -0.75 0.35 0.28
CA ASP A 83 0.40 0.58 -0.60
C ASP A 83 1.44 -0.55 -0.51
N HIS A 84 1.44 -1.34 0.56
CA HIS A 84 2.32 -2.50 0.73
C HIS A 84 1.86 -3.78 0.00
N CYS A 85 0.95 -3.69 -0.97
CA CYS A 85 0.45 -4.82 -1.76
C CYS A 85 0.68 -4.61 -3.26
N THR A 86 1.27 -5.61 -3.93
CA THR A 86 1.51 -5.61 -5.38
C THR A 86 0.30 -6.04 -6.21
N VAL A 87 -0.81 -6.42 -5.57
CA VAL A 87 -2.02 -6.90 -6.25
C VAL A 87 -1.73 -8.14 -7.13
N CYS A 88 -0.85 -9.03 -6.65
CA CYS A 88 -0.45 -10.23 -7.39
C CYS A 88 -1.36 -11.44 -7.18
N HIS A 89 -2.38 -11.34 -6.30
CA HIS A 89 -3.38 -12.37 -6.00
C HIS A 89 -2.87 -13.73 -5.49
N LYS A 90 -1.56 -13.92 -5.34
CA LYS A 90 -0.95 -15.18 -4.87
C LYS A 90 -1.48 -15.64 -3.51
N CYS A 91 -1.89 -14.70 -2.66
CA CYS A 91 -2.45 -15.00 -1.33
C CYS A 91 -3.83 -15.68 -1.37
N ALA A 92 -4.57 -15.58 -2.47
CA ALA A 92 -5.93 -16.13 -2.60
C ALA A 92 -5.93 -17.67 -2.60
N SER A 93 -5.06 -18.27 -3.42
CA SER A 93 -5.01 -19.72 -3.62
C SER A 93 -4.82 -20.54 -2.32
N PRO A 94 -3.89 -20.21 -1.40
CA PRO A 94 -3.73 -20.99 -0.16
C PRO A 94 -4.71 -20.61 0.95
N CYS A 95 -5.63 -19.66 0.73
CA CYS A 95 -6.55 -19.18 1.77
C CYS A 95 -7.76 -20.12 1.90
N PRO A 96 -7.98 -20.78 3.06
CA PRO A 96 -9.06 -21.75 3.23
C PRO A 96 -10.46 -21.12 3.19
N VAL A 97 -10.55 -19.82 3.42
CA VAL A 97 -11.79 -19.02 3.41
C VAL A 97 -11.88 -18.10 2.20
N LYS A 98 -11.02 -18.30 1.19
CA LYS A 98 -11.07 -17.61 -0.12
C LYS A 98 -10.95 -16.08 -0.06
N ILE A 99 -10.25 -15.54 0.95
CA ILE A 99 -9.92 -14.10 0.99
C ILE A 99 -8.81 -13.81 -0.03
N ASP A 100 -9.07 -12.89 -0.95
CA ASP A 100 -8.06 -12.33 -1.84
C ASP A 100 -7.67 -10.91 -1.40
N PHE A 101 -6.50 -10.79 -0.78
CA PHE A 101 -6.03 -9.47 -0.33
C PHE A 101 -5.68 -8.51 -1.48
N GLY A 102 -5.48 -9.01 -2.71
CA GLY A 102 -5.35 -8.17 -3.90
C GLY A 102 -6.62 -7.35 -4.14
N ASP A 103 -7.78 -8.00 -4.13
CA ASP A 103 -9.08 -7.34 -4.28
C ASP A 103 -9.39 -6.41 -3.11
N VAL A 104 -9.11 -6.85 -1.88
CA VAL A 104 -9.22 -6.01 -0.67
C VAL A 104 -8.41 -4.72 -0.86
N THR A 105 -7.15 -4.84 -1.29
CA THR A 105 -6.27 -3.68 -1.53
C THR A 105 -6.83 -2.74 -2.59
N MET A 106 -7.39 -3.26 -3.69
CA MET A 106 -8.00 -2.42 -4.72
C MET A 106 -9.16 -1.61 -4.17
N ASN A 107 -10.02 -2.23 -3.35
CA ASN A 107 -11.12 -1.55 -2.67
C ASN A 107 -10.61 -0.49 -1.68
N MET A 108 -9.57 -0.80 -0.89
CA MET A 108 -8.92 0.16 0.00
C MET A 108 -8.38 1.37 -0.77
N ARG A 109 -7.66 1.16 -1.88
CA ARG A 109 -7.12 2.24 -2.73
C ARG A 109 -8.22 3.08 -3.38
N ASN A 110 -9.32 2.46 -3.78
CA ASN A 110 -10.47 3.16 -4.32
C ASN A 110 -11.14 4.04 -3.27
N LEU A 111 -11.30 3.54 -2.04
CA LEU A 111 -11.82 4.33 -0.92
C LEU A 111 -10.94 5.57 -0.65
N LEU A 112 -9.62 5.38 -0.53
CA LEU A 112 -8.66 6.47 -0.32
C LEU A 112 -8.79 7.56 -1.40
N ARG A 113 -8.93 7.16 -2.67
CA ARG A 113 -9.13 8.09 -3.78
C ARG A 113 -10.46 8.83 -3.70
N LYS A 114 -11.57 8.14 -3.44
CA LYS A 114 -12.90 8.74 -3.32
C LYS A 114 -12.97 9.76 -2.17
N MET A 115 -12.29 9.47 -1.06
CA MET A 115 -12.28 10.33 0.13
C MET A 115 -11.21 11.44 0.07
N GLY A 116 -10.35 11.43 -0.94
CA GLY A 116 -9.26 12.41 -1.06
C GLY A 116 -8.16 12.25 -0.01
N GLN A 117 -8.00 11.04 0.55
CA GLN A 117 -7.06 10.73 1.64
C GLN A 117 -5.78 10.03 1.15
N LYS A 118 -5.50 10.13 -0.16
CA LYS A 118 -4.28 9.56 -0.75
C LYS A 118 -3.13 10.58 -0.69
N SER A 119 -2.00 10.18 -0.10
CA SER A 119 -0.82 11.03 -0.02
C SER A 119 -0.18 11.25 -1.39
N PHE A 120 0.37 12.44 -1.61
CA PHE A 120 1.11 12.73 -2.83
C PHE A 120 2.49 12.06 -2.80
N ARG A 121 2.75 11.17 -3.75
CA ARG A 121 4.03 10.45 -3.91
C ARG A 121 4.62 10.75 -5.29
N PRO A 122 5.76 11.46 -5.41
CA PRO A 122 6.28 11.93 -6.69
C PRO A 122 6.63 10.78 -7.65
N GLY A 123 7.16 9.68 -7.13
CA GLY A 123 7.44 8.48 -7.95
C GLY A 123 6.17 7.86 -8.54
N ASN A 124 5.09 7.78 -7.76
CA ASN A 124 3.80 7.29 -8.24
C ASN A 124 3.20 8.26 -9.28
N ALA A 125 3.28 9.57 -9.06
CA ALA A 125 2.80 10.56 -10.01
C ALA A 125 3.55 10.46 -11.36
N ALA A 126 4.89 10.33 -11.33
CA ALA A 126 5.69 10.14 -12.54
C ALA A 126 5.38 8.82 -13.25
N ALA A 127 5.22 7.72 -12.50
CA ALA A 127 4.84 6.43 -13.07
C ALA A 127 3.45 6.48 -13.73
N MET A 128 2.47 7.08 -13.06
CA MET A 128 1.12 7.24 -13.62
C MET A 128 1.11 8.19 -14.82
N PHE A 129 1.94 9.24 -14.83
CA PHE A 129 2.12 10.08 -16.02
C PHE A 129 2.62 9.26 -17.21
N MET A 130 3.61 8.39 -17.00
CA MET A 130 4.11 7.49 -18.05
C MET A 130 3.04 6.55 -18.57
N LEU A 131 2.32 5.89 -17.66
CA LEU A 131 1.34 4.86 -17.98
C LEU A 131 0.10 5.44 -18.68
N ASN A 132 -0.24 6.70 -18.41
CA ASN A 132 -1.38 7.37 -19.02
C ASN A 132 -1.01 8.19 -20.28
N ALA A 133 0.27 8.29 -20.65
CA ALA A 133 0.69 9.00 -21.85
C ALA A 133 0.34 8.18 -23.11
N THR A 134 -0.41 8.77 -24.04
CA THR A 134 -0.87 8.11 -25.27
C THR A 134 -0.20 8.62 -26.54
N ASN A 135 0.42 9.80 -26.51
CA ASN A 135 1.10 10.39 -27.66
C ASN A 135 2.52 9.77 -27.84
N PRO A 136 2.90 9.30 -29.04
CA PRO A 136 4.23 8.73 -29.30
C PRO A 136 5.41 9.62 -28.90
N GLU A 137 5.32 10.94 -29.10
CA GLU A 137 6.40 11.88 -28.76
C GLU A 137 6.56 12.03 -27.25
N THR A 138 5.44 12.11 -26.51
CA THR A 138 5.47 12.20 -25.06
C THR A 138 5.97 10.89 -24.45
N ILE A 139 5.58 9.74 -24.99
CA ILE A 139 6.10 8.43 -24.57
C ILE A 139 7.61 8.34 -24.81
N LYS A 140 8.11 8.79 -25.97
CA LYS A 140 9.54 8.75 -26.29
C LYS A 140 10.35 9.63 -25.33
N LEU A 141 9.88 10.87 -25.09
CA LEU A 141 10.50 11.79 -24.14
C LEU A 141 10.47 11.21 -22.72
N ALA A 142 9.30 10.78 -22.26
CA ALA A 142 9.09 10.25 -20.92
C ALA A 142 9.92 8.98 -20.68
N ARG A 143 9.95 8.04 -21.63
CA ARG A 143 10.81 6.85 -21.56
C ARG A 143 12.29 7.24 -21.55
N GLY A 144 12.71 8.17 -22.41
CA GLY A 144 14.10 8.66 -22.45
C GLY A 144 14.53 9.26 -21.11
N ALA A 145 13.70 10.12 -20.54
CA ALA A 145 13.95 10.75 -19.25
C ALA A 145 13.94 9.73 -18.09
N MET A 146 12.88 8.94 -17.94
CA MET A 146 12.72 8.03 -16.79
C MET A 146 13.63 6.79 -16.88
N VAL A 147 13.59 6.08 -18.01
CA VAL A 147 14.32 4.80 -18.17
C VAL A 147 15.75 5.06 -18.64
N GLY A 148 15.91 5.94 -19.63
CA GLY A 148 17.21 6.21 -20.24
C GLY A 148 18.17 6.95 -19.31
N VAL A 149 17.67 7.94 -18.56
CA VAL A 149 18.47 8.78 -17.65
C VAL A 149 18.18 8.43 -16.19
N GLY A 150 16.93 8.51 -15.74
CA GLY A 150 16.54 8.37 -14.32
C GLY A 150 16.99 7.06 -13.69
N MET A 151 16.63 5.90 -14.27
CA MET A 151 17.03 4.59 -13.76
C MET A 151 18.54 4.33 -13.82
N LYS A 152 19.26 4.98 -14.74
CA LYS A 152 20.73 4.89 -14.79
C LYS A 152 21.35 5.74 -13.68
N ALA A 153 20.89 6.97 -13.51
CA ALA A 153 21.32 7.86 -12.44
C ALA A 153 21.05 7.23 -11.05
N GLN A 154 19.88 6.63 -10.85
CA GLN A 154 19.54 5.90 -9.62
C GLN A 154 20.52 4.74 -9.35
N ARG A 155 20.90 3.98 -10.37
CA ARG A 155 21.87 2.88 -10.23
C ARG A 155 23.27 3.39 -9.88
N VAL A 156 23.75 4.43 -10.58
CA VAL A 156 25.05 5.05 -10.30
C VAL A 156 25.08 5.60 -8.87
N ALA A 157 24.02 6.30 -8.44
CA ALA A 157 23.90 6.80 -7.08
C ALA A 157 23.91 5.65 -6.05
N ALA A 158 23.18 4.57 -6.30
CA ALA A 158 23.16 3.40 -5.42
C ALA A 158 24.55 2.74 -5.31
N ASP A 159 25.30 2.63 -6.41
CA ASP A 159 26.65 2.09 -6.41
C ASP A 159 27.65 2.99 -5.66
N LEU A 160 27.57 4.31 -5.85
CA LEU A 160 28.39 5.30 -5.13
C LEU A 160 28.13 5.27 -3.61
N LEU A 161 26.86 5.13 -3.20
CA LEU A 161 26.46 5.13 -1.80
C LEU A 161 26.54 3.76 -1.13
N ARG A 162 26.88 2.70 -1.88
CA ARG A 162 26.90 1.32 -1.40
C ARG A 162 27.82 1.12 -0.19
N GLY A 163 28.95 1.83 -0.13
CA GLY A 163 29.89 1.77 0.99
C GLY A 163 29.27 2.25 2.31
N PHE A 164 28.48 3.31 2.26
CA PHE A 164 27.77 3.86 3.41
C PHE A 164 26.58 2.98 3.81
N ALA A 165 25.85 2.45 2.83
CA ALA A 165 24.70 1.58 3.05
C ALA A 165 25.06 0.16 3.56
N LYS A 166 26.32 -0.30 3.43
CA LYS A 166 26.74 -1.65 3.86
C LYS A 166 26.47 -1.92 5.35
N ARG A 167 26.72 -0.95 6.23
CA ARG A 167 26.46 -1.11 7.68
C ARG A 167 24.96 -1.26 7.97
N GLN A 168 24.12 -0.50 7.28
CA GLN A 168 22.66 -0.56 7.42
C GLN A 168 22.08 -1.86 6.85
N THR A 169 22.55 -2.31 5.69
CA THR A 169 22.07 -3.56 5.07
C THR A 169 22.51 -4.84 5.79
N ALA A 170 23.52 -4.77 6.66
CA ALA A 170 23.97 -5.92 7.46
C ALA A 170 22.94 -6.31 8.54
N HIS A 171 22.27 -5.32 9.14
CA HIS A 171 21.16 -5.51 10.06
C HIS A 171 20.03 -4.57 9.67
N PRO A 172 19.24 -4.92 8.63
CA PRO A 172 18.20 -4.03 8.14
C PRO A 172 17.15 -3.84 9.25
N PRO A 173 16.81 -2.58 9.59
CA PRO A 173 15.74 -2.31 10.55
C PRO A 173 14.40 -2.80 9.99
N ALA A 174 13.37 -2.83 10.84
CA ALA A 174 12.02 -3.10 10.39
C ALA A 174 11.63 -2.07 9.31
N THR A 175 11.29 -2.56 8.12
CA THR A 175 10.85 -1.72 7.01
C THR A 175 9.36 -1.47 7.19
N VAL A 176 9.03 -0.41 7.94
CA VAL A 176 7.67 0.06 8.23
C VAL A 176 7.55 1.56 7.96
N GLY A 177 6.42 1.97 7.41
CA GLY A 177 6.13 3.37 7.12
C GLY A 177 7.15 4.05 6.21
N THR A 178 7.23 5.38 6.30
CA THR A 178 8.21 6.17 5.56
C THR A 178 9.59 6.10 6.22
N PRO A 179 10.68 5.92 5.45
CA PRO A 179 12.03 5.97 6.02
C PRO A 179 12.27 7.36 6.61
N SER A 180 12.78 7.43 7.85
CA SER A 180 13.33 8.66 8.39
C SER A 180 14.55 9.01 7.55
N VAL A 181 14.51 10.12 6.80
CA VAL A 181 15.67 10.62 6.05
C VAL A 181 16.66 11.22 7.05
N ALA A 182 17.31 10.34 7.81
CA ALA A 182 18.43 10.57 8.71
C ALA A 182 18.89 9.21 9.28
N GLU A 183 19.18 8.23 8.42
CA GLU A 183 19.92 7.01 8.78
C GLU A 183 20.82 6.56 7.63
#